data_AF-A0AAD3MT18-F1
#
_entry.id   AF-A0AAD3MT18-F1
#
_cell.length_a   1.000
_cell.length_b   1.000
_cell.length_c   1.000
_cell.angle_alpha   90.00
_cell.angle_beta   90.00
_cell.angle_gamma   90.00
#
_symmetry.space_group_name_H-M   'P 1'
#
loop_
_entity.id
_entity.type
_entity.pdbx_description
1 polymer ?
#
loop_
_entity_poly.entity_id
_entity_poly.type
_entity_poly.pdbx_seq_one_letter_code
_entity_poly.pdbx_strand_id
1 'polypeptide(L)'
;MQIPKKLQKGRMGRQRKRVVTGEAAPLPRKDEKPSAFHRKEKKKKIDIGKVFINISIGLCIFSLIWFFYALYMRSSLAKRVVTLHPSSPVLDANSSSAKVSPEMFWGSYRPQVYFGMKTRSPRSIVT
;
A
#
# COMPACT_ATOMS: atom_id res chain seq x y z
N MET A 1 29.40 26.39 50.06
CA MET A 1 28.45 26.38 51.19
C MET A 1 27.11 25.85 50.69
N GLN A 2 26.58 24.81 51.35
CA GLN A 2 25.23 24.23 51.25
C GLN A 2 24.88 23.26 50.09
N ILE A 3 25.07 21.96 50.36
CA ILE A 3 24.02 20.92 50.19
C ILE A 3 23.01 21.21 51.33
N PRO A 4 21.64 21.09 51.23
CA PRO A 4 21.01 19.76 51.13
C PRO A 4 19.50 19.63 50.74
N LYS A 5 19.04 18.37 50.81
CA LYS A 5 17.71 17.84 51.22
C LYS A 5 16.74 17.34 50.14
N LYS A 6 16.62 16.01 50.11
CA LYS A 6 15.37 15.25 49.87
C LYS A 6 14.24 15.78 50.77
N LEU A 7 12.99 15.57 50.34
CA LEU A 7 11.82 15.13 51.15
C LEU A 7 10.53 15.97 50.95
N GLN A 8 9.51 15.36 50.35
CA GLN A 8 8.07 15.44 50.69
C GLN A 8 7.42 14.29 49.88
N LYS A 9 6.83 13.20 50.39
CA LYS A 9 5.99 12.90 51.56
C LYS A 9 4.76 13.80 51.70
N GLY A 10 3.85 13.70 50.74
CA GLY A 10 2.44 14.02 50.93
C GLY A 10 1.66 12.80 51.41
N ARG A 11 1.43 12.67 52.72
CA ARG A 11 0.30 11.93 53.30
C ARG A 11 -0.76 12.95 53.70
N MET A 12 -1.93 12.93 53.06
CA MET A 12 -3.21 13.48 53.56
C MET A 12 -4.29 13.10 52.53
N GLY A 13 -5.47 12.58 52.84
CA GLY A 13 -6.09 12.39 54.14
C GLY A 13 -7.20 11.34 54.11
N ARG A 14 -7.21 10.51 55.15
CA ARG A 14 -8.29 10.41 56.14
C ARG A 14 -9.73 10.52 55.60
N GLN A 15 -10.27 9.42 55.07
CA GLN A 15 -11.71 9.17 55.10
C GLN A 15 -12.05 8.38 56.37
N ARG A 16 -12.63 9.11 57.33
CA ARG A 16 -13.02 8.64 58.67
C ARG A 16 -14.50 8.22 58.59
N LYS A 17 -14.79 6.93 58.32
CA LYS A 17 -16.15 6.40 58.47
C LYS A 17 -16.29 5.83 59.88
N ARG A 18 -16.86 6.63 60.78
CA ARG A 18 -17.29 6.25 62.13
C ARG A 18 -18.70 5.68 62.01
N VAL A 19 -18.88 4.38 62.24
CA VAL A 19 -20.19 3.79 62.57
C VAL A 19 -19.99 2.98 63.85
N VAL A 20 -20.49 3.60 64.91
CA VAL A 20 -21.00 3.12 66.20
C VAL A 20 -20.78 1.64 66.56
N THR A 21 -20.10 1.48 67.70
CA THR A 21 -20.01 0.33 68.59
C THR A 21 -21.37 -0.27 68.95
N GLY A 22 -21.53 -1.57 68.76
CA GLY A 22 -22.53 -2.40 69.43
C GLY A 22 -21.82 -3.67 69.91
N GLU A 23 -21.81 -3.87 71.22
CA GLU A 23 -21.08 -4.88 71.97
C GLU A 23 -21.98 -6.11 72.19
N ALA A 24 -21.51 -7.33 71.83
CA ALA A 24 -21.94 -8.61 72.42
C ALA A 24 -21.04 -9.76 71.93
N ALA A 25 -20.71 -10.66 72.85
CA ALA A 25 -19.64 -11.66 72.86
C ALA A 25 -19.87 -12.93 71.97
N PRO A 26 -18.88 -13.86 71.87
CA PRO A 26 -18.69 -14.80 70.75
C PRO A 26 -19.22 -16.22 71.00
N LEU A 27 -19.30 -17.08 69.95
CA LEU A 27 -19.04 -18.55 69.93
C LEU A 27 -19.44 -19.21 68.56
N PRO A 28 -19.05 -20.47 68.21
CA PRO A 28 -18.29 -20.77 66.99
C PRO A 28 -18.91 -21.83 66.03
N ARG A 29 -18.17 -22.08 64.93
CA ARG A 29 -18.21 -23.24 63.99
C ARG A 29 -19.35 -23.27 62.95
N LYS A 30 -18.96 -23.21 61.66
CA LYS A 30 -19.19 -24.31 60.70
C LYS A 30 -18.53 -24.05 59.34
N ASP A 31 -17.66 -25.00 59.00
CA ASP A 31 -17.54 -25.68 57.72
C ASP A 31 -16.88 -24.97 56.54
N GLU A 32 -15.64 -25.40 56.31
CA GLU A 32 -14.88 -25.30 55.09
C GLU A 32 -15.68 -25.76 53.87
N LYS A 33 -15.69 -24.92 52.82
CA LYS A 33 -15.99 -25.37 51.46
C LYS A 33 -14.89 -24.83 50.56
N PRO A 34 -14.23 -25.68 49.76
CA PRO A 34 -12.97 -25.34 49.15
C PRO A 34 -13.18 -24.20 48.16
N SER A 35 -12.25 -23.25 48.21
CA SER A 35 -12.03 -22.23 47.22
C SER A 35 -11.92 -22.89 45.85
N ALA A 36 -13.04 -22.96 45.14
CA ALA A 36 -13.07 -23.23 43.71
C ALA A 36 -12.14 -22.19 43.11
N PHE A 37 -10.97 -22.67 42.70
CA PHE A 37 -9.93 -21.90 42.05
C PHE A 37 -10.59 -21.11 40.92
N HIS A 38 -10.87 -19.83 41.16
CA HIS A 38 -10.84 -18.83 40.13
C HIS A 38 -9.38 -18.72 39.69
N ARG A 39 -8.90 -19.77 39.01
CA ARG A 39 -7.88 -19.72 38.00
C ARG A 39 -8.47 -18.80 36.94
N LYS A 40 -8.45 -17.49 37.24
CA LYS A 40 -8.50 -16.44 36.23
C LYS A 40 -7.28 -16.74 35.40
N GLU A 41 -7.52 -17.54 34.38
CA GLU A 41 -6.64 -17.71 33.24
C GLU A 41 -6.29 -16.28 32.85
N LYS A 42 -5.14 -15.79 33.35
CA LYS A 42 -4.49 -14.63 32.80
C LYS A 42 -4.11 -15.12 31.42
N LYS A 43 -5.09 -15.08 30.50
CA LYS A 43 -4.85 -15.17 29.06
C LYS A 43 -3.77 -14.13 28.87
N LYS A 44 -2.54 -14.60 28.70
CA LYS A 44 -1.46 -13.77 28.21
C LYS A 44 -2.02 -13.31 26.88
N LYS A 45 -2.63 -12.13 26.87
CA LYS A 45 -3.04 -11.44 25.67
C LYS A 45 -1.69 -11.09 25.05
N ILE A 46 -1.08 -12.06 24.39
CA ILE A 46 0.04 -11.83 23.48
C ILE A 46 -0.42 -10.62 22.69
N ASP A 47 0.32 -9.52 22.79
CA ASP A 47 -0.12 -8.18 22.40
C ASP A 47 -0.79 -8.22 21.03
N ILE A 48 -2.10 -8.39 21.02
CA ILE A 48 -2.83 -8.81 19.83
C ILE A 48 -2.71 -7.69 18.80
N GLY A 49 -2.70 -6.45 19.27
CA GLY A 49 -2.38 -5.27 18.49
C GLY A 49 -1.00 -5.29 17.85
N LYS A 50 0.07 -5.72 18.56
CA LYS A 50 1.41 -5.85 17.93
C LYS A 50 1.43 -6.93 16.86
N VAL A 51 0.74 -8.04 17.09
CA VAL A 51 0.59 -9.10 16.10
C VAL A 51 -0.18 -8.60 14.88
N PHE A 52 -1.31 -7.89 15.08
CA PHE A 52 -2.08 -7.30 13.99
C PHE A 52 -1.34 -6.19 13.25
N ILE A 53 -0.55 -5.35 13.94
CA ILE A 53 0.27 -4.31 13.31
C ILE A 53 1.34 -4.95 12.43
N ASN A 54 2.05 -5.97 12.92
CA ASN A 54 3.08 -6.66 12.13
C ASN A 54 2.48 -7.41 10.95
N ILE A 55 1.34 -8.09 11.14
CA ILE A 55 0.61 -8.77 10.06
C ILE A 55 0.09 -7.75 9.03
N SER A 56 -0.46 -6.62 9.50
CA SER A 56 -0.91 -5.50 8.66
C SER A 56 0.22 -4.97 7.79
N ILE A 57 1.39 -4.75 8.38
CA ILE A 57 2.57 -4.26 7.64
C ILE A 57 2.99 -5.28 6.58
N GLY A 58 3.05 -6.57 6.93
CA GLY A 58 3.40 -7.63 5.99
C GLY A 58 2.40 -7.74 4.83
N LEU A 59 1.09 -7.74 5.12
CA LEU A 59 0.05 -7.77 4.10
C LEU A 59 0.04 -6.52 3.22
N CYS A 60 0.31 -5.36 3.80
CA CYS A 60 0.41 -4.10 3.06
C CYS A 60 1.56 -4.16 2.06
N ILE A 61 2.75 -4.60 2.49
CA ILE A 61 3.92 -4.74 1.60
C ILE A 61 3.64 -5.77 0.51
N PHE A 62 3.07 -6.93 0.86
CA PHE A 62 2.74 -7.97 -0.11
C PHE A 62 1.73 -7.48 -1.16
N SER A 63 0.69 -6.77 -0.72
CA SER A 63 -0.30 -6.14 -1.60
C SER A 63 0.34 -5.11 -2.51
N LEU A 64 1.25 -4.28 -2.01
CA LEU A 64 1.96 -3.29 -2.83
C LEU A 64 2.84 -3.98 -3.88
N ILE A 65 3.65 -4.97 -3.49
CA ILE A 65 4.49 -5.71 -4.43
C ILE A 65 3.64 -6.35 -5.52
N TRP A 66 2.56 -7.04 -5.15
CA TRP A 66 1.64 -7.66 -6.11
C TRP A 66 0.98 -6.63 -7.03
N PHE A 67 0.53 -5.51 -6.47
CA PHE A 67 -0.11 -4.44 -7.23
C PHE A 67 0.85 -3.78 -8.23
N PHE A 68 2.05 -3.43 -7.79
CA PHE A 68 3.10 -2.90 -8.67
C PHE A 68 3.50 -3.92 -9.74
N TYR A 69 3.57 -5.21 -9.39
CA TYR A 69 3.81 -6.28 -10.35
C TYR A 69 2.71 -6.37 -11.41
N ALA A 70 1.43 -6.29 -11.00
CA ALA A 70 0.30 -6.29 -11.93
C ALA A 70 0.33 -5.06 -12.87
N LEU A 71 0.64 -3.87 -12.36
CA LEU A 71 0.82 -2.67 -13.18
C LEU A 71 2.03 -2.77 -14.12
N TYR A 72 3.14 -3.34 -13.66
CA TYR A 72 4.32 -3.59 -14.49
C TYR A 72 3.98 -4.55 -15.64
N MET A 73 3.31 -5.67 -15.35
CA MET A 73 2.89 -6.62 -16.37
C MET A 73 1.95 -5.94 -17.38
N ARG A 74 0.94 -5.20 -16.92
CA ARG A 74 0.00 -4.48 -17.79
C ARG A 74 0.69 -3.42 -18.67
N SER A 75 1.62 -2.65 -18.11
CA SER A 75 2.37 -1.64 -18.87
C SER A 75 3.35 -2.29 -19.86
N SER A 76 3.95 -3.43 -19.54
CA SER A 76 4.82 -4.17 -20.46
C SER A 76 4.05 -4.69 -21.68
N LEU A 77 2.82 -5.18 -21.48
CA LEU A 77 1.95 -5.60 -22.57
C LEU A 77 1.50 -4.40 -23.41
N ALA A 78 1.12 -3.29 -22.78
CA ALA A 78 0.76 -2.07 -23.50
C ALA A 78 1.90 -1.54 -24.37
N LYS A 79 3.15 -1.61 -23.89
CA LYS A 79 4.33 -1.25 -24.68
C LYS A 79 4.44 -2.12 -25.92
N ARG A 80 4.29 -3.45 -25.80
CA ARG A 80 4.33 -4.37 -26.94
C ARG A 80 3.25 -4.10 -28.00
N VAL A 81 2.09 -3.58 -27.60
CA VAL A 81 0.99 -3.25 -28.53
C VAL A 81 1.29 -1.99 -29.36
N VAL A 82 1.96 -1.01 -28.77
CA VAL A 82 2.23 0.28 -29.43
C VAL A 82 3.56 0.27 -30.19
N THR A 83 4.52 -0.54 -29.75
CA THR A 83 5.81 -0.66 -30.44
C THR A 83 5.67 -1.37 -31.77
N LEU A 84 6.34 -0.84 -32.79
CA LEU A 84 6.51 -1.50 -34.08
C LEU A 84 7.09 -2.91 -33.89
N HIS A 85 6.73 -3.81 -34.80
CA HIS A 85 7.20 -5.19 -34.78
C HIS A 85 8.74 -5.24 -34.91
N PRO A 86 9.45 -6.06 -34.10
CA PRO A 86 10.92 -6.08 -34.08
C PRO A 86 11.57 -6.78 -35.28
N SER A 87 10.82 -7.14 -36.33
CA SER A 87 11.40 -7.75 -37.53
C SER A 87 12.21 -6.76 -38.34
N SER A 88 13.18 -7.29 -39.10
CA SER A 88 13.86 -6.52 -40.13
C SER A 88 12.85 -5.88 -41.09
N PRO A 89 12.98 -4.58 -41.42
CA PRO A 89 12.15 -3.94 -42.43
C PRO A 89 12.30 -4.66 -43.78
N VAL A 90 11.17 -4.91 -44.45
CA VAL A 90 11.14 -5.48 -45.81
C VAL A 90 11.50 -4.41 -46.86
N LEU A 91 11.23 -3.15 -46.53
CA LEU A 91 11.54 -2.02 -47.40
C LEU A 91 12.90 -1.45 -47.06
N ASP A 92 13.65 -1.11 -48.11
CA ASP A 92 14.91 -0.38 -47.98
C ASP A 92 14.70 0.99 -47.32
N ALA A 93 15.73 1.42 -46.61
CA ALA A 93 15.76 2.75 -46.02
C ALA A 93 15.57 3.81 -47.12
N ASN A 94 14.66 4.76 -46.90
CA ASN A 94 14.33 5.83 -47.84
C ASN A 94 13.80 5.36 -49.21
N SER A 95 13.18 4.18 -49.30
CA SER A 95 12.54 3.65 -50.52
C SER A 95 11.57 4.64 -51.21
N SER A 96 10.91 5.51 -50.43
CA SER A 96 10.00 6.55 -50.94
C SER A 96 10.68 7.84 -51.43
N SER A 97 12.01 7.92 -51.37
CA SER A 97 12.76 9.12 -51.77
C SER A 97 12.83 9.26 -53.29
N ALA A 98 12.83 10.50 -53.77
CA ALA A 98 13.00 10.82 -55.20
C ALA A 98 14.30 10.25 -55.79
N LYS A 99 15.34 10.04 -54.97
CA LYS A 99 16.61 9.45 -55.42
C LYS A 99 16.50 7.95 -55.70
N VAL A 100 15.61 7.24 -54.98
CA VAL A 100 15.47 5.78 -55.06
C VAL A 100 14.37 5.39 -56.06
N SER A 101 13.26 6.12 -56.07
CA SER A 101 12.12 5.85 -56.95
C SER A 101 11.56 7.13 -57.59
N PRO A 102 12.30 7.77 -58.51
CA PRO A 102 11.92 9.06 -59.12
C PRO A 102 10.58 8.98 -59.87
N GLU A 103 10.33 7.88 -60.58
CA GLU A 103 9.11 7.64 -61.36
C GLU A 103 7.84 7.52 -60.49
N MET A 104 7.99 7.04 -59.26
CA MET A 104 6.90 6.85 -58.30
C MET A 104 6.81 7.98 -57.28
N PHE A 105 7.73 8.93 -57.31
CA PHE A 105 7.78 9.99 -56.30
C PHE A 105 6.55 10.89 -56.37
N TRP A 106 6.06 11.18 -57.57
CA TRP A 106 4.83 11.95 -57.84
C TRP A 106 3.69 11.03 -58.27
N GLY A 107 2.48 11.31 -57.79
CA GLY A 107 1.31 10.57 -58.22
C GLY A 107 0.03 11.04 -57.54
N SER A 108 -1.08 10.39 -57.89
CA SER A 108 -2.41 10.67 -57.34
C SER A 108 -2.67 9.90 -56.04
N TYR A 109 -1.87 10.14 -54.99
CA TYR A 109 -2.02 9.48 -53.67
C TYR A 109 -3.20 9.98 -52.84
N ARG A 110 -4.11 10.77 -53.44
CA ARG A 110 -5.32 11.33 -52.81
C ARG A 110 -6.56 10.74 -53.47
N PRO A 111 -6.95 9.50 -53.15
CA PRO A 111 -8.08 8.84 -53.81
C PRO A 111 -9.42 9.55 -53.59
N GLN A 112 -9.51 10.43 -52.58
CA GLN A 112 -10.71 11.21 -52.25
C GLN A 112 -10.93 12.46 -53.11
N VAL A 113 -10.00 12.83 -54.00
CA VAL A 113 -10.09 14.03 -54.85
C VAL A 113 -10.09 13.60 -56.31
N TYR A 114 -10.94 14.23 -57.13
CA TYR A 114 -11.05 13.93 -58.57
C TYR A 114 -9.71 14.06 -59.30
N PHE A 115 -8.97 15.14 -59.06
CA PHE A 115 -7.60 15.33 -59.53
C PHE A 115 -6.78 15.96 -58.40
N GLY A 116 -5.75 15.27 -57.95
CA GLY A 116 -4.85 15.79 -56.92
C GLY A 116 -3.49 15.09 -57.00
N MET A 117 -2.42 15.89 -57.00
CA MET A 117 -1.05 15.38 -57.00
C MET A 117 -0.46 15.47 -55.59
N LYS A 118 0.31 14.45 -55.19
CA LYS A 118 1.03 14.45 -53.92
C LYS A 118 2.34 13.68 -54.09
N THR A 119 3.35 14.03 -53.30
CA THR A 119 4.60 13.26 -53.20
C THR A 119 4.52 12.18 -52.12
N ARG A 120 5.32 11.10 -52.26
CA ARG A 120 5.48 10.05 -51.23
C ARG A 120 6.35 10.47 -50.02
N SER A 121 6.41 11.77 -49.71
CA SER A 121 7.19 12.32 -48.59
C SER A 121 6.31 12.54 -47.35
N PRO A 122 6.81 12.30 -46.12
CA PRO A 122 6.08 12.64 -44.89
C PRO A 122 5.78 14.15 -44.80
N ARG A 123 6.62 14.98 -45.41
CA ARG A 123 6.37 16.41 -45.65
C ARG A 123 6.15 16.60 -47.15
N SER A 124 4.92 16.35 -47.59
CA SER A 124 4.54 16.55 -48.99
C SER A 124 3.97 17.95 -49.21
N ILE A 125 4.34 18.60 -50.31
CA ILE A 125 3.61 19.76 -50.83
C ILE A 125 2.27 19.24 -51.35
N VAL A 126 1.18 19.91 -50.98
CA VAL A 126 -0.18 19.55 -51.37
C VAL A 126 -0.69 20.63 -52.30
N THR A 127 -1.03 20.23 -53.51
CA THR A 127 -1.64 21.08 -54.54
C THR A 127 -3.03 20.60 -54.86
#